data_AF-A0A7C5D2Q1-F1
#
_entry.id   AF-A0A7C5D2Q1-F1
#
_cell.length_a   1.000
_cell.length_b   1.000
_cell.length_c   1.000
_cell.angle_alpha   90.00
_cell.angle_beta   90.00
_cell.angle_gamma   90.00
#
_symmetry.space_group_name_H-M   'P 1'
#
loop_
_entity.id
_entity.type
_entity.pdbx_description
1 polymer ?
#
loop_
_entity_poly.entity_id
_entity_poly.type
_entity_poly.pdbx_seq_one_letter_code
_entity_poly.pdbx_strand_id
1 'polypeptide(L)'
;MVLQNSYELLLGLKKMGYLKSERDPLWWPNSSTEEVILGALLTQQTKGEKVELSLDNLRKAGIGTLETIAKADIRQIAACIKPSGFYNTKAQRLQL
;
A
#
# COMPACT_ATOMS: atom_id res chain seq x y z
N MET A 1 -33.15 -7.03 4.46
CA MET A 1 -32.91 -7.49 3.07
C MET A 1 -31.72 -8.43 3.13
N VAL A 2 -31.93 -9.72 2.88
CA VAL A 2 -30.82 -10.69 2.84
C VAL A 2 -30.10 -10.50 1.50
N LEU A 3 -28.79 -10.24 1.52
CA LEU A 3 -27.98 -10.14 0.31
C LEU A 3 -27.80 -11.55 -0.28
N GLN A 4 -28.33 -11.80 -1.47
CA GLN A 4 -28.35 -13.14 -2.08
C GLN A 4 -27.14 -13.41 -2.99
N ASN A 5 -26.50 -12.37 -3.52
CA ASN A 5 -25.36 -12.51 -4.43
C ASN A 5 -24.43 -11.28 -4.40
N SER A 6 -23.30 -11.37 -5.11
CA SER A 6 -22.29 -10.31 -5.18
C SER A 6 -22.77 -9.02 -5.84
N TYR A 7 -23.74 -9.09 -6.77
CA TYR A 7 -24.31 -7.92 -7.42
C TYR A 7 -25.17 -7.10 -6.45
N GLU A 8 -26.02 -7.75 -5.65
CA GLU A 8 -26.80 -7.08 -4.61
C GLU A 8 -25.91 -6.43 -3.55
N LEU A 9 -24.83 -7.10 -3.15
CA LEU A 9 -23.83 -6.54 -2.23
C LEU A 9 -23.20 -5.28 -2.81
N LEU A 10 -22.76 -5.31 -4.09
CA LEU A 10 -22.18 -4.15 -4.75
C LEU A 10 -23.16 -2.95 -4.78
N LEU A 11 -24.42 -3.20 -5.13
CA LEU A 11 -25.46 -2.16 -5.12
C LEU A 11 -25.69 -1.60 -3.71
N GLY A 12 -25.71 -2.46 -2.69
CA GLY A 12 -25.80 -2.06 -1.29
C GLY A 12 -24.65 -1.13 -0.88
N LEU A 13 -23.40 -1.55 -1.13
CA LEU A 13 -22.20 -0.77 -0.82
C LEU A 13 -22.17 0.58 -1.57
N LYS A 14 -22.59 0.59 -2.83
CA LYS A 14 -22.71 1.83 -3.63
C LYS A 14 -23.74 2.79 -3.04
N LYS A 15 -24.91 2.29 -2.63
CA LYS A 15 -25.96 3.10 -1.99
C LYS A 15 -25.52 3.68 -0.64
N MET A 16 -24.68 2.95 0.10
CA MET A 16 -24.12 3.41 1.38
C MET A 16 -22.95 4.39 1.23
N GLY A 17 -22.49 4.68 0.00
CA GLY A 17 -21.42 5.64 -0.25
C GLY A 17 -20.01 5.13 0.08
N TYR A 18 -19.79 3.81 0.11
CA TYR A 18 -18.45 3.23 0.31
C TYR A 18 -17.53 3.40 -0.91
N LEU A 19 -18.10 3.54 -2.10
CA LEU A 19 -17.37 3.85 -3.33
C LEU A 19 -17.27 5.37 -3.47
N LYS A 20 -16.31 5.98 -2.76
CA LYS A 20 -16.04 7.42 -2.87
C LYS A 20 -15.11 7.69 -4.06
N SER A 21 -15.50 8.64 -4.92
CA SER A 21 -14.79 9.02 -6.13
C SER A 21 -13.57 9.92 -5.91
N GLU A 22 -13.30 10.35 -4.68
CA GLU A 22 -12.17 11.25 -4.35
C GLU A 22 -10.81 10.56 -4.35
N ARG A 23 -10.80 9.23 -4.45
CA ARG A 23 -9.56 8.45 -4.59
C ARG A 23 -9.25 8.22 -6.06
N ASP A 24 -8.04 7.75 -6.31
CA ASP A 24 -7.60 7.20 -7.59
C ASP A 24 -8.73 6.40 -8.29
N PRO A 25 -8.89 6.48 -9.63
CA PRO A 25 -9.93 5.74 -10.37
C PRO A 25 -10.01 4.24 -10.06
N LEU A 26 -8.89 3.62 -9.68
CA LEU A 26 -8.80 2.21 -9.27
C LEU A 26 -8.76 2.02 -7.74
N TRP A 27 -9.25 3.02 -6.99
CA TRP A 27 -9.34 3.12 -5.53
C TRP A 27 -8.00 3.17 -4.77
N TRP A 28 -6.97 2.49 -5.27
CA TRP A 28 -5.63 2.47 -4.68
C TRP A 28 -4.83 3.72 -5.08
N PRO A 29 -4.26 4.51 -4.14
CA PRO A 29 -3.47 5.69 -4.48
C PRO A 29 -2.30 5.40 -5.41
N ASN A 30 -2.08 6.25 -6.43
CA ASN A 30 -1.03 6.06 -7.44
C ASN A 30 -1.19 4.72 -8.18
N SER A 31 -2.42 4.37 -8.54
CA SER A 31 -2.65 3.14 -9.30
C SER A 31 -1.89 3.15 -10.62
N SER A 32 -1.61 1.96 -11.15
CA SER A 32 -0.79 1.76 -12.35
C SER A 32 0.68 2.20 -12.23
N THR A 33 1.19 2.43 -11.01
CA THR A 33 2.62 2.68 -10.74
C THR A 33 3.26 1.53 -9.96
N GLU A 34 4.59 1.49 -9.94
CA GLU A 34 5.38 0.57 -9.09
C GLU A 34 5.11 0.76 -7.59
N GLU A 35 4.68 1.96 -7.17
CA GLU A 35 4.38 2.27 -5.77
C GLU A 35 3.25 1.39 -5.21
N VAL A 36 2.33 0.93 -6.08
CA VAL A 36 1.26 -0.02 -5.71
C VAL A 36 1.83 -1.32 -5.15
N ILE A 37 2.90 -1.84 -5.75
CA ILE A 37 3.53 -3.10 -5.32
C ILE A 37 4.16 -2.91 -3.94
N LEU A 38 4.89 -1.82 -3.75
CA LEU A 38 5.49 -1.46 -2.46
C LEU A 38 4.39 -1.29 -1.39
N GLY A 39 3.34 -0.52 -1.70
CA GLY A 39 2.22 -0.26 -0.81
C GLY A 39 1.45 -1.53 -0.41
N ALA A 40 1.24 -2.45 -1.36
CA ALA A 40 0.53 -3.70 -1.12
C ALA A 40 1.28 -4.59 -0.12
N LEU A 41 2.60 -4.70 -0.26
CA LEU A 41 3.46 -5.42 0.69
C LEU A 41 3.47 -4.75 2.07
N LEU A 42 3.54 -3.43 2.09
CA LEU A 42 3.58 -2.66 3.33
C LEU A 42 2.25 -2.68 4.09
N THR A 43 1.11 -2.85 3.42
CA THR A 43 -0.24 -2.85 4.01
C THR A 43 -0.51 -4.04 4.95
N GLN A 44 0.25 -5.13 4.85
CA GLN A 44 0.05 -6.30 5.71
C GLN A 44 0.22 -5.95 7.20
N GLN A 45 -0.82 -6.21 8.00
CA GLN A 45 -0.85 -5.97 9.45
C GLN A 45 -0.45 -4.53 9.85
N THR A 46 -0.93 -3.53 9.10
CA THR A 46 -0.68 -2.12 9.43
C THR A 46 -1.85 -1.22 9.04
N LYS A 47 -1.82 0.03 9.52
CA LYS A 47 -2.79 1.07 9.15
C LYS A 47 -2.33 1.80 7.89
N GLY A 48 -3.28 2.23 7.03
CA GLY A 48 -2.98 2.95 5.79
C GLY A 48 -2.09 4.18 5.97
N GLU A 49 -2.38 5.01 6.98
CA GLU A 49 -1.57 6.19 7.34
C GLU A 49 -0.08 5.85 7.60
N LYS A 50 0.20 4.65 8.13
CA LYS A 50 1.58 4.19 8.37
C LYS A 50 2.25 3.73 7.09
N VAL A 51 1.49 3.17 6.14
CA VAL A 51 1.99 2.83 4.81
C VAL A 51 2.35 4.10 4.05
N GLU A 52 1.46 5.09 4.04
CA GLU A 52 1.69 6.38 3.38
C GLU A 52 2.96 7.05 3.91
N LEU A 53 3.17 7.05 5.24
CA LEU A 53 4.39 7.56 5.86
C LEU A 53 5.65 6.77 5.44
N SER A 54 5.58 5.44 5.40
CA SER A 54 6.70 4.59 4.97
C SER A 54 7.06 4.78 3.49
N LEU A 55 6.05 4.90 2.62
CA LEU A 55 6.25 5.20 1.19
C LEU A 55 6.88 6.58 1.01
N ASP A 56 6.44 7.57 1.80
CA ASP A 56 7.02 8.90 1.77
C ASP A 56 8.49 8.92 2.23
N ASN A 57 8.83 8.15 3.25
CA ASN A 57 10.21 7.97 3.69
C ASN A 57 11.09 7.34 2.59
N LEU A 58 10.59 6.31 1.91
CA LEU A 58 11.29 5.68 0.79
C LEU A 58 11.56 6.68 -0.35
N ARG A 59 10.54 7.47 -0.72
CA ARG A 59 10.69 8.54 -1.72
C ARG A 59 11.73 9.58 -1.32
N LYS A 60 11.67 10.08 -0.08
CA LYS A 60 12.63 11.05 0.47
C LYS A 60 14.06 10.50 0.55
N ALA A 61 14.21 9.20 0.75
CA ALA A 61 15.49 8.51 0.76
C ALA A 61 16.01 8.13 -0.65
N GLY A 62 15.26 8.44 -1.71
CA GLY A 62 15.64 8.11 -3.09
C GLY A 62 15.53 6.62 -3.44
N ILE A 63 14.81 5.83 -2.63
CA ILE A 63 14.66 4.38 -2.79
C ILE A 63 13.18 3.96 -2.93
N GLY A 64 12.41 4.75 -3.70
CA GLY A 64 10.96 4.60 -3.89
C GLY A 64 10.52 3.82 -5.12
N THR A 65 11.43 3.21 -5.87
CA THR A 65 11.13 2.40 -7.08
C THR A 65 11.57 0.95 -6.86
N LEU A 66 11.05 0.01 -7.64
CA LEU A 66 11.46 -1.40 -7.54
C LEU A 66 12.97 -1.56 -7.77
N GLU A 67 13.50 -0.85 -8.78
CA GLU A 67 14.93 -0.88 -9.09
C GLU A 67 15.80 -0.36 -7.93
N THR A 68 15.40 0.76 -7.32
CA THR A 68 16.18 1.37 -6.24
C THR A 68 16.07 0.58 -4.95
N ILE A 69 14.90 0.00 -4.65
CA ILE A 69 14.68 -0.94 -3.53
C ILE A 69 15.60 -2.15 -3.68
N ALA A 70 15.65 -2.78 -4.85
CA ALA A 70 16.46 -3.98 -5.07
C ALA A 70 17.96 -3.75 -4.83
N LYS A 71 18.44 -2.52 -5.09
CA LYS A 71 19.85 -2.12 -4.93
C LYS A 71 20.17 -1.49 -3.57
N ALA A 72 19.18 -1.08 -2.78
CA ALA A 72 19.37 -0.37 -1.52
C ALA A 72 19.94 -1.27 -0.41
N ASP A 73 20.56 -0.68 0.61
CA ASP A 73 20.91 -1.44 1.81
C ASP A 73 19.62 -1.86 2.55
N ILE A 74 19.51 -3.14 2.91
CA ILE A 74 18.32 -3.67 3.59
C ILE A 74 18.00 -2.92 4.91
N ARG A 75 19.02 -2.42 5.60
CA ARG A 75 18.89 -1.60 6.82
C ARG A 75 18.30 -0.24 6.50
N GLN A 76 18.64 0.34 5.34
CA GLN A 76 18.06 1.59 4.86
C GLN A 76 16.56 1.40 4.56
N ILE A 77 16.19 0.31 3.87
CA ILE A 77 14.79 -0.04 3.61
C ILE A 77 14.04 -0.21 4.94
N ALA A 78 14.59 -1.03 5.86
CA ALA A 78 14.01 -1.29 7.17
C ALA A 78 13.79 -0.01 7.99
N ALA A 79 14.73 0.95 7.94
CA ALA A 79 14.61 2.23 8.61
C ALA A 79 13.46 3.08 8.02
N CYS A 80 13.35 3.14 6.69
CA CYS A 80 12.30 3.91 6.01
C CYS A 80 10.90 3.38 6.30
N ILE A 81 10.75 2.05 6.37
CA ILE A 81 9.45 1.38 6.53
C ILE A 81 9.10 1.02 7.97
N LYS A 82 9.90 1.45 8.95
CA LYS A 82 9.65 1.25 10.39
C LYS A 82 8.21 1.58 10.82
N PRO A 83 7.56 2.67 10.31
CA PRO A 83 6.17 2.98 10.66
C PRO A 83 5.18 1.88 10.33
N SER A 84 5.41 1.11 9.26
CA SER A 84 4.52 0.05 8.80
C SER A 84 4.59 -1.23 9.63
N GLY A 85 5.45 -1.34 10.65
CA GLY A 85 5.58 -2.52 11.50
C GLY A 85 6.13 -3.74 10.75
N PHE A 86 6.59 -4.77 11.48
CA PHE A 86 7.28 -5.96 10.91
C PHE A 86 8.37 -5.60 9.89
N TYR A 87 9.05 -4.47 10.11
CA TYR A 87 9.87 -3.80 9.10
C TYR A 87 11.07 -4.63 8.66
N ASN A 88 11.63 -5.49 9.52
CA ASN A 88 12.70 -6.40 9.13
C ASN A 88 12.23 -7.42 8.07
N THR A 89 11.10 -8.08 8.33
CA THR A 89 10.50 -9.04 7.40
C THR A 89 10.01 -8.38 6.13
N LYS A 90 9.41 -7.18 6.24
CA LYS A 90 8.96 -6.42 5.08
C LYS A 90 10.13 -5.93 4.23
N ALA A 91 11.24 -5.49 4.83
CA ALA A 91 12.42 -5.07 4.09
C ALA A 91 13.01 -6.23 3.28
N GLN A 92 13.11 -7.43 3.88
CA GLN A 92 13.53 -8.64 3.16
C GLN A 92 12.62 -8.95 1.97
N ARG A 93 11.30 -8.86 2.14
CA ARG A 93 10.33 -9.15 1.07
C ARG A 93 10.34 -8.11 -0.04
N LEU A 94 10.61 -6.84 0.29
CA LEU A 94 10.72 -5.77 -0.69
C LEU A 94 11.97 -5.92 -1.56
N GLN A 95 13.06 -6.45 -1.00
CA GLN A 95 14.36 -6.60 -1.68
C GLN A 95 14.56 -7.96 -2.38
N LEU A 96 13.52 -8.81 -2.47
CA LEU A 96 13.58 -10.06 -3.23
C LEU A 96 13.74 -9.79 -4.72
#